data_AF-A0A3N9TWB5-F1
#
_entry.id   AF-A0A3N9TWB5-F1
#
_cell.length_a   1.000
_cell.length_b   1.000
_cell.length_c   1.000
_cell.angle_alpha   90.00
_cell.angle_beta   90.00
_cell.angle_gamma   90.00
#
_symmetry.space_group_name_H-M   'P 1'
#
loop_
_entity.id
_entity.type
_entity.pdbx_description
1 polymer ?
#
loop_
_entity_poly.entity_id
_entity_poly.type
_entity_poly.pdbx_seq_one_letter_code
_entity_poly.pdbx_strand_id
1 'polypeptide(L)'
;MTAGNRQRGVTLLELVVCVAVIGLMAAVAVPSLHHWLAGERLVADTNRLVGALTLARTTALTRRQEVRVLVVDCAGRWRLEVLAGDADAGGCQSTPTAHGDVLMVDEAAHTDGTRVSPGGVSFDLMGRLDDCSYGSPCRWQLRGTGGEGRWVSVEPSGVVRSGDEEDAA
;
A
#
# COMPACT_ATOMS: atom_id res chain seq x y z
N MET A 1 -23.55 -35.71 -52.64
CA MET A 1 -22.19 -35.26 -53.03
C MET A 1 -21.61 -34.52 -51.85
N THR A 2 -20.80 -35.19 -51.02
CA THR A 2 -20.20 -34.61 -49.83
C THR A 2 -18.99 -33.78 -50.25
N ALA A 3 -19.10 -32.46 -50.13
CA ALA A 3 -17.98 -31.56 -50.38
C ALA A 3 -16.87 -31.86 -49.38
N GLY A 4 -15.74 -32.38 -49.88
CA GLY A 4 -14.57 -32.68 -49.06
C GLY A 4 -14.02 -31.42 -48.39
N ASN A 5 -14.01 -31.41 -47.07
CA ASN A 5 -13.47 -30.34 -46.26
C ASN A 5 -11.95 -30.23 -46.53
N ARG A 6 -11.53 -29.21 -47.27
CA ARG A 6 -10.11 -28.94 -47.57
C ARG A 6 -9.44 -28.52 -46.26
N GLN A 7 -8.68 -29.42 -45.64
CA GLN A 7 -7.81 -29.06 -44.52
C GLN A 7 -6.78 -28.03 -45.01
N ARG A 8 -6.96 -26.76 -44.63
CA ARG A 8 -5.98 -25.69 -44.86
C ARG A 8 -4.91 -25.84 -43.77
N GLY A 9 -3.70 -26.26 -44.16
CA GLY A 9 -2.53 -26.26 -43.28
C GLY A 9 -1.89 -24.88 -43.23
N VAL A 10 -1.39 -24.48 -42.07
CA VAL A 10 -0.54 -23.29 -41.88
C VAL A 10 0.85 -23.55 -42.47
N THR A 11 1.43 -22.56 -43.14
CA THR A 11 2.80 -22.68 -43.66
C THR A 11 3.82 -22.43 -42.55
N LEU A 12 5.02 -23.00 -42.68
CA LEU A 12 6.13 -22.74 -41.74
C LEU A 12 6.44 -21.23 -41.69
N LEU A 13 6.39 -20.56 -42.84
CA LEU A 13 6.58 -19.12 -42.95
C LEU A 13 5.51 -18.33 -42.17
N GLU A 14 4.24 -18.72 -42.27
CA GLU A 14 3.13 -18.08 -41.55
C GLU A 14 3.30 -18.17 -40.04
N LEU A 15 3.73 -19.35 -39.54
CA LEU A 15 4.00 -19.53 -38.12
C LEU A 15 5.17 -18.65 -37.64
N VAL A 16 6.25 -18.57 -38.42
CA VAL A 16 7.41 -17.71 -38.09
C VAL A 16 7.01 -16.23 -38.08
N VAL A 17 6.23 -15.78 -39.06
CA VAL A 17 5.76 -14.38 -39.12
C VAL A 17 4.80 -14.07 -37.97
N CYS A 18 3.85 -14.96 -37.65
CA CYS A 18 2.95 -14.79 -36.51
C CYS A 18 3.71 -14.68 -35.19
N VAL A 19 4.67 -15.56 -34.93
CA VAL A 19 5.49 -15.51 -33.70
C VAL A 19 6.32 -14.23 -33.66
N ALA A 20 6.89 -13.80 -34.79
CA ALA A 20 7.64 -12.55 -34.88
C ALA A 20 6.77 -11.32 -34.55
N VAL A 21 5.54 -11.25 -35.07
CA VAL A 21 4.59 -10.17 -34.77
C VAL A 21 4.16 -10.19 -33.31
N ILE A 22 3.86 -11.37 -32.75
CA ILE A 22 3.52 -11.52 -31.33
C ILE A 22 4.68 -11.05 -30.44
N GLY A 23 5.92 -11.42 -30.78
CA GLY A 23 7.12 -10.99 -30.06
C GLY A 23 7.29 -9.46 -30.08
N LEU A 24 7.06 -8.83 -31.23
CA LEU A 24 7.14 -7.37 -31.37
C LEU A 24 6.07 -6.66 -30.52
N MET A 25 4.83 -7.16 -30.54
CA MET A 25 3.74 -6.62 -29.72
C MET A 25 4.02 -6.80 -28.23
N ALA A 26 4.48 -7.98 -27.81
CA ALA A 26 4.81 -8.27 -26.42
C ALA A 26 5.92 -7.36 -25.89
N ALA A 27 6.95 -7.07 -26.70
CA ALA A 27 8.05 -6.19 -26.31
C ALA A 27 7.59 -4.76 -25.93
N VAL A 28 6.50 -4.27 -26.54
CA VAL A 28 5.92 -2.94 -26.23
C VAL A 28 4.86 -3.02 -25.13
N ALA A 29 4.08 -4.10 -25.07
CA ALA A 29 2.98 -4.24 -24.11
C ALA A 29 3.42 -4.61 -22.68
N VAL A 30 4.47 -5.41 -22.52
CA VAL A 30 4.96 -5.82 -21.19
C VAL A 30 5.41 -4.65 -20.30
N PRO A 31 6.20 -3.67 -20.76
CA PRO A 31 6.64 -2.56 -19.88
C PRO A 31 5.48 -1.68 -19.41
N SER A 32 4.43 -1.46 -20.22
CA SER A 32 3.27 -0.66 -19.80
C SER A 32 2.45 -1.35 -18.71
N LEU A 33 2.35 -2.69 -18.77
CA LEU A 33 1.71 -3.49 -17.73
C LEU A 33 2.43 -3.37 -16.38
N HIS A 34 3.76 -3.31 -16.38
CA HIS A 34 4.55 -3.13 -15.16
C HIS A 34 4.28 -1.78 -14.49
N HIS A 35 4.15 -0.70 -15.28
CA HIS A 35 3.84 0.62 -14.75
C HIS A 35 2.42 0.68 -14.16
N TRP A 36 1.44 0.14 -14.88
CA TRP A 36 0.06 0.07 -14.38
C TRP A 36 -0.06 -0.73 -13.08
N LEU A 37 0.61 -1.88 -13.00
CA LEU A 37 0.61 -2.70 -11.78
C LEU A 37 1.29 -2.00 -10.60
N ALA A 38 2.32 -1.18 -10.86
CA ALA A 38 2.98 -0.39 -9.82
C ALA A 38 2.04 0.68 -9.23
N GLY A 39 1.23 1.34 -10.07
CA GLY A 39 0.20 2.29 -9.62
C GLY A 39 -0.87 1.63 -8.75
N GLU A 40 -1.40 0.48 -9.18
CA GLU A 40 -2.40 -0.29 -8.40
C GLU A 40 -1.86 -0.70 -7.01
N ARG A 41 -0.56 -1.05 -6.92
CA ARG A 41 0.08 -1.36 -5.64
C ARG A 41 0.19 -0.15 -4.73
N LEU A 42 0.58 1.01 -5.27
CA LEU A 42 0.63 2.27 -4.52
C LEU A 42 -0.75 2.63 -3.94
N VAL A 43 -1.82 2.43 -4.73
CA VAL A 43 -3.20 2.61 -4.27
C VAL A 43 -3.56 1.62 -3.15
N ALA A 44 -3.22 0.33 -3.32
CA ALA A 44 -3.47 -0.69 -2.32
C ALA A 44 -2.76 -0.39 -0.99
N ASP A 45 -1.48 0.01 -1.03
CA ASP A 45 -0.69 0.37 0.14
C ASP A 45 -1.22 1.63 0.84
N THR A 46 -1.66 2.62 0.06
CA THR A 46 -2.34 3.81 0.58
C THR A 46 -3.61 3.41 1.33
N ASN A 47 -4.42 2.51 0.75
CA ASN A 47 -5.65 2.02 1.37
C ASN A 47 -5.38 1.18 2.63
N ARG A 48 -4.28 0.41 2.66
CA ARG A 48 -3.84 -0.31 3.88
C ARG A 48 -3.56 0.67 5.01
N LEU A 49 -2.82 1.75 4.74
CA LEU A 49 -2.52 2.77 5.74
C LEU A 49 -3.79 3.50 6.21
N VAL A 50 -4.67 3.91 5.28
CA VAL A 50 -5.96 4.53 5.62
C VAL A 50 -6.83 3.59 6.45
N GLY A 51 -6.85 2.30 6.10
CA GLY A 51 -7.57 1.25 6.82
C GLY A 51 -7.06 1.08 8.26
N ALA A 52 -5.74 1.03 8.45
CA ALA A 52 -5.13 0.92 9.77
C ALA A 52 -5.40 2.15 10.65
N LEU A 53 -5.31 3.36 10.10
CA LEU A 53 -5.64 4.60 10.82
C LEU A 53 -7.12 4.64 11.21
N THR A 54 -8.01 4.21 10.32
CA THR A 54 -9.45 4.13 10.58
C THR A 54 -9.77 3.07 11.64
N LEU A 55 -9.11 1.92 11.57
CA LEU A 55 -9.19 0.86 12.58
C LEU A 55 -8.73 1.38 13.94
N ALA A 56 -7.60 2.08 13.99
CA ALA A 56 -7.06 2.63 15.22
C ALA A 56 -8.02 3.61 15.88
N ARG A 57 -8.53 4.58 15.11
CA ARG A 57 -9.51 5.56 15.58
C ARG A 57 -10.80 4.91 16.08
N THR A 58 -11.37 3.99 15.32
CA THR A 58 -12.62 3.30 15.71
C THR A 58 -12.41 2.42 16.94
N THR A 59 -11.24 1.79 17.06
CA THR A 59 -10.89 1.02 18.25
C THR A 59 -10.72 1.91 19.48
N ALA A 60 -10.08 3.07 19.33
CA ALA A 60 -9.93 4.04 20.43
C ALA A 60 -11.29 4.52 20.95
N LEU A 61 -12.21 4.83 20.03
CA LEU A 61 -13.59 5.23 20.34
C LEU A 61 -14.40 4.12 21.03
N THR A 62 -14.36 2.91 20.47
CA THR A 62 -15.21 1.81 20.94
C THR A 62 -14.71 1.21 22.24
N ARG A 63 -13.40 1.14 22.43
CA ARG A 63 -12.77 0.57 23.63
C ARG A 63 -12.40 1.60 24.69
N ARG A 64 -12.54 2.90 24.38
CA ARG A 64 -12.19 4.02 25.28
C ARG A 64 -10.78 3.91 25.84
N GLN A 65 -9.84 3.59 24.96
CA GLN A 65 -8.42 3.48 25.29
C GLN A 65 -7.59 4.15 24.20
N GLU A 66 -6.39 4.58 24.55
CA GLU A 66 -5.46 5.11 23.57
C GLU A 66 -5.04 4.00 22.58
N VAL A 67 -4.99 4.35 21.30
CA VAL A 67 -4.51 3.46 20.23
C VAL A 67 -3.44 4.17 19.42
N ARG A 68 -2.29 3.53 19.29
CA ARG A 68 -1.12 4.02 18.60
C ARG A 68 -0.97 3.32 17.25
N VAL A 69 -0.60 4.08 16.23
CA VAL A 69 -0.23 3.58 14.91
C VAL A 69 1.21 3.95 14.65
N LEU A 70 2.04 2.99 14.29
CA LEU A 70 3.44 3.21 13.94
C LEU A 70 3.71 2.68 12.54
N VAL A 71 4.29 3.54 11.71
CA VAL A 71 4.89 3.18 10.44
C VAL A 71 6.40 3.13 10.63
N VAL A 72 7.00 1.97 10.39
CA VAL A 72 8.43 1.75 10.55
C VAL A 72 9.01 1.35 9.21
N ASP A 73 10.04 2.08 8.78
CA ASP A 73 10.81 1.70 7.61
C ASP A 73 11.92 0.73 8.02
N CYS A 74 11.83 -0.50 7.54
CA CYS A 74 12.83 -1.53 7.74
C CYS A 74 13.60 -1.74 6.44
N ALA A 75 14.90 -2.01 6.51
CA ALA A 75 15.71 -2.21 5.30
C ALA A 75 15.06 -3.24 4.35
N GLY A 76 14.46 -2.76 3.25
CA GLY A 76 13.76 -3.58 2.27
C GLY A 76 12.28 -3.88 2.50
N ARG A 77 11.64 -3.41 3.59
CA ARG A 77 10.18 -3.49 3.81
C ARG A 77 9.69 -2.40 4.77
N TRP A 78 8.47 -1.92 4.62
CA TRP A 78 7.86 -1.09 5.67
C TRP A 78 6.86 -1.93 6.46
N ARG A 79 6.72 -1.58 7.74
CA ARG A 79 5.86 -2.27 8.70
C ARG A 79 4.88 -1.27 9.30
N LEU A 80 3.64 -1.72 9.48
CA LEU A 80 2.53 -0.97 10.03
C LEU A 80 2.02 -1.70 11.27
N GLU A 81 2.07 -1.04 12.40
CA GLU A 81 1.64 -1.60 13.68
C GLU A 81 0.52 -0.76 14.28
N VAL A 82 -0.57 -1.40 14.67
CA VAL A 82 -1.68 -0.77 15.40
C VAL A 82 -1.78 -1.42 16.78
N LEU A 83 -1.53 -0.63 17.80
CA LEU A 83 -1.28 -1.08 19.17
C LEU A 83 -2.23 -0.36 20.12
N ALA A 84 -2.89 -1.11 21.00
CA ALA A 84 -3.82 -0.57 21.97
C ALA A 84 -3.24 -0.60 23.39
N GLY A 85 -3.48 0.47 24.14
CA GLY A 85 -2.98 0.61 25.51
C GLY A 85 -1.46 0.56 25.59
N ASP A 86 -0.94 -0.17 26.56
CA ASP A 86 0.50 -0.24 26.86
C ASP A 86 1.26 -1.27 26.00
N ALA A 87 0.73 -1.64 24.84
CA ALA A 87 1.43 -2.53 23.92
C ALA A 87 2.67 -1.86 23.32
N ASP A 88 3.83 -2.50 23.48
CA ASP A 88 5.10 -2.04 22.93
C ASP A 88 5.19 -2.38 21.44
N ALA A 89 5.73 -1.44 20.66
CA ALA A 89 5.97 -1.64 19.24
C ALA A 89 7.09 -2.66 19.00
N GLY A 90 6.87 -3.55 18.03
CA GLY A 90 7.81 -4.58 17.62
C GLY A 90 8.99 -4.02 16.81
N GLY A 91 8.80 -2.86 16.17
CA GLY A 91 9.83 -2.20 15.36
C GLY A 91 10.25 -3.10 14.19
N CYS A 92 11.53 -3.16 13.82
CA CYS A 92 11.98 -3.99 12.68
C CYS A 92 12.34 -5.45 13.00
N GLN A 93 12.42 -5.83 14.27
CA GLN A 93 13.09 -7.09 14.67
C GLN A 93 12.22 -8.01 15.53
N SER A 94 11.10 -7.52 16.06
CA SER A 94 10.28 -8.26 17.02
C SER A 94 8.83 -8.30 16.58
N THR A 95 8.14 -9.42 16.83
CA THR A 95 6.69 -9.40 17.00
C THR A 95 6.39 -8.51 18.22
N PRO A 96 5.43 -7.57 18.14
CA PRO A 96 5.06 -6.77 19.30
C PRO A 96 4.75 -7.69 20.48
N THR A 97 5.51 -7.52 21.57
CA THR A 97 5.47 -8.41 22.73
C THR A 97 4.52 -7.81 23.76
N ALA A 98 3.48 -8.54 24.12
CA ALA A 98 2.37 -8.00 24.89
C ALA A 98 2.57 -8.08 26.40
N HIS A 99 2.51 -6.91 27.06
CA HIS A 99 1.59 -6.72 28.18
C HIS A 99 0.25 -6.05 27.74
N GLY A 100 0.13 -5.60 26.47
CA GLY A 100 -1.05 -4.92 25.92
C GLY A 100 -1.71 -5.66 24.73
N ASP A 101 -2.60 -4.98 23.99
CA ASP A 101 -3.36 -5.59 22.88
C ASP A 101 -2.83 -5.16 21.50
N VAL A 102 -2.45 -6.14 20.67
CA VAL A 102 -1.96 -5.93 19.31
C VAL A 102 -3.12 -6.10 18.35
N LEU A 103 -3.57 -5.00 17.73
CA LEU A 103 -4.76 -4.99 16.88
C LEU A 103 -4.44 -5.41 15.45
N MET A 104 -3.31 -4.93 14.93
CA MET A 104 -2.89 -5.18 13.55
C MET A 104 -1.37 -5.07 13.45
N VAL A 105 -0.77 -6.01 12.72
CA VAL A 105 0.59 -5.89 12.19
C VAL A 105 0.52 -6.25 10.72
N ASP A 106 0.96 -5.35 9.86
CA ASP A 106 1.04 -5.56 8.42
C ASP A 106 2.43 -5.14 7.91
N GLU A 107 2.87 -5.76 6.83
CA GLU A 107 4.18 -5.53 6.24
C GLU A 107 4.09 -5.60 4.72
N ALA A 108 4.74 -4.66 4.06
CA ALA A 108 4.91 -4.71 2.61
C ALA A 108 6.38 -4.50 2.23
N ALA A 109 6.85 -5.34 1.31
CA ALA A 109 8.22 -5.29 0.84
C ALA A 109 8.44 -4.07 -0.07
N HIS A 110 9.63 -3.47 -0.02
CA HIS A 110 10.01 -2.42 -0.96
C HIS A 110 10.03 -2.90 -2.41
N THR A 111 10.18 -4.22 -2.64
CA THR A 111 10.09 -4.82 -3.98
C THR A 111 8.69 -4.70 -4.59
N ASP A 112 7.66 -4.42 -3.80
CA ASP A 112 6.34 -4.05 -4.31
C ASP A 112 6.30 -2.65 -4.92
N GLY A 113 7.35 -1.85 -4.69
CA GLY A 113 7.60 -0.57 -5.35
C GLY A 113 7.15 0.64 -4.56
N THR A 114 6.54 0.47 -3.39
CA THR A 114 6.09 1.56 -2.53
C THR A 114 7.06 1.83 -1.40
N ARG A 115 7.45 3.09 -1.23
CA ARG A 115 8.14 3.60 -0.03
C ARG A 115 7.18 4.46 0.75
N VAL A 116 7.16 4.31 2.07
CA VAL A 116 6.32 5.11 2.98
C VAL A 116 7.24 5.86 3.95
N SER A 117 6.95 7.13 4.21
CA SER A 117 7.63 7.84 5.30
C SER A 117 7.39 7.08 6.61
N PRO A 118 8.41 6.84 7.46
CA PRO A 118 8.19 6.29 8.79
C PRO A 118 7.35 7.26 9.65
N GLY A 119 7.08 6.96 10.92
CA GLY A 119 6.44 7.86 11.88
C GLY A 119 5.15 7.30 12.47
N GLY A 120 4.71 7.87 13.59
CA GLY A 120 3.56 7.37 14.34
C GLY A 120 2.59 8.44 14.82
N VAL A 121 1.39 7.98 15.16
CA VAL A 121 0.32 8.77 15.78
C VAL A 121 -0.34 8.02 16.92
N SER A 122 -0.89 8.76 17.88
CA SER A 122 -1.82 8.23 18.87
C SER A 122 -3.20 8.88 18.73
N PHE A 123 -4.23 8.05 18.89
CA PHE A 123 -5.62 8.48 18.99
C PHE A 123 -6.06 8.39 20.44
N ASP A 124 -6.66 9.47 20.95
CA ASP A 124 -7.30 9.48 22.26
C ASP A 124 -8.62 8.70 22.25
N LEU A 125 -9.20 8.54 23.44
CA LEU A 125 -10.46 7.84 23.68
C LEU A 125 -11.71 8.56 23.11
N MET A 126 -11.56 9.77 22.59
CA MET A 126 -12.55 10.49 21.79
C MET A 126 -12.29 10.37 20.28
N GLY A 127 -11.32 9.56 19.86
CA GLY A 127 -10.96 9.35 18.46
C GLY A 127 -10.35 10.59 17.80
N ARG A 128 -9.77 11.48 18.60
CA ARG A 128 -9.04 12.68 18.18
C ARG A 128 -7.54 12.37 18.17
N LEU A 129 -6.78 13.10 17.36
CA LEU A 129 -5.33 12.98 17.34
C LEU A 129 -4.76 13.58 18.64
N ASP A 130 -4.02 12.78 19.42
CA ASP A 130 -3.39 13.22 20.68
C ASP A 130 -1.92 13.56 20.45
N ASP A 131 -1.16 12.66 19.85
CA ASP A 131 0.23 12.86 19.46
C ASP A 131 0.50 12.45 18.00
N CYS A 132 1.48 13.11 17.38
CA CYS A 132 1.98 12.81 16.04
C CYS A 132 3.45 13.17 15.92
N SER A 133 4.24 12.26 15.34
CA SER A 133 5.68 12.45 15.09
C SER A 133 6.04 13.66 14.22
N TYR A 134 5.12 14.14 13.39
CA TYR A 134 5.34 15.19 12.38
C TYR A 134 4.61 16.52 12.65
N GLY A 135 3.93 16.65 13.78
CA GLY A 135 3.05 17.80 14.05
C GLY A 135 1.70 17.71 13.34
N SER A 136 0.93 18.80 13.33
CA SER A 136 -0.43 18.83 12.81
C SER A 136 -0.53 19.69 11.52
N PRO A 137 -1.15 19.19 10.44
CA PRO A 137 -1.74 17.86 10.27
C PRO A 137 -0.68 16.76 10.13
N CYS A 138 -0.96 15.58 10.70
CA CYS A 138 -0.03 14.47 10.64
C CYS A 138 -0.07 13.85 9.25
N ARG A 139 1.00 13.92 8.46
CA ARG A 139 1.02 13.46 7.07
C ARG A 139 2.11 12.43 6.82
N TRP A 140 1.76 11.35 6.13
CA TRP A 140 2.69 10.40 5.52
C TRP A 140 2.68 10.54 4.01
N GLN A 141 3.86 10.39 3.41
CA GLN A 141 4.03 10.32 1.96
C GLN A 141 4.31 8.89 1.56
N LEU A 142 3.61 8.42 0.53
CA LEU A 142 3.83 7.14 -0.14
C LEU A 142 4.33 7.43 -1.55
N ARG A 143 5.46 6.82 -1.96
CA ARG A 143 6.00 6.97 -3.31
C ARG A 143 6.14 5.62 -3.98
N GLY A 144 5.57 5.49 -5.18
CA GLY A 144 5.77 4.35 -6.06
C GLY A 144 7.09 4.44 -6.84
N THR A 145 7.52 3.33 -7.43
CA THR A 145 8.71 3.28 -8.32
C THR A 145 8.53 4.06 -9.62
N GLY A 146 7.29 4.32 -10.04
CA GLY A 146 6.95 5.06 -11.25
C GLY A 146 7.08 6.58 -11.11
N GLY A 147 7.47 7.10 -9.95
CA GLY A 147 7.49 8.53 -9.66
C GLY A 147 6.17 9.09 -9.14
N GLU A 148 5.10 8.29 -9.16
CA GLU A 148 3.81 8.62 -8.56
C GLU A 148 3.94 8.72 -7.03
N GLY A 149 3.33 9.76 -6.47
CA GLY A 149 3.28 10.02 -5.04
C GLY A 149 1.85 10.15 -4.56
N ARG A 150 1.55 9.63 -3.38
CA ARG A 150 0.29 9.83 -2.66
C ARG A 150 0.59 10.25 -1.24
N TRP A 151 -0.36 10.90 -0.60
CA TRP A 151 -0.25 11.25 0.80
C TRP A 151 -1.46 10.75 1.57
N VAL A 152 -1.23 10.46 2.85
CA VAL A 152 -2.29 10.19 3.83
C VAL A 152 -2.07 11.16 4.97
N SER A 153 -3.12 11.87 5.39
CA SER A 153 -3.05 12.75 6.54
C SER A 153 -4.15 12.51 7.54
N VAL A 154 -3.84 12.76 8.81
CA VAL A 154 -4.79 12.78 9.92
C VAL A 154 -4.90 14.21 10.43
N GLU A 155 -6.11 14.75 10.40
CA GLU A 155 -6.43 16.04 10.98
C GLU A 155 -6.45 15.95 12.52
N PRO A 156 -6.31 17.07 13.25
CA PRO A 156 -6.45 17.08 14.71
C PRO A 156 -7.76 16.44 15.18
N SER A 157 -8.84 16.55 14.41
CA SER A 157 -10.15 15.91 14.66
C SER A 157 -10.13 14.37 14.60
N GLY A 158 -9.03 13.76 14.18
CA GLY A 158 -8.88 12.34 13.90
C GLY A 158 -9.42 11.91 12.53
N VAL A 159 -9.85 12.85 11.67
CA VAL A 159 -10.30 12.51 10.31
C VAL A 159 -9.11 12.11 9.44
N VAL A 160 -9.20 10.93 8.82
CA VAL A 160 -8.20 10.41 7.90
C VAL A 160 -8.57 10.84 6.48
N ARG A 161 -7.60 11.39 5.74
CA ARG A 161 -7.73 11.76 4.33
C ARG A 161 -6.55 11.22 3.54
N SER A 162 -6.78 10.93 2.28
CA SER A 162 -5.73 10.57 1.34
C SER A 162 -5.93 11.31 0.03
N GLY A 163 -4.85 11.58 -0.68
CA GLY A 163 -4.87 12.22 -1.99
C GLY A 163 -3.59 11.95 -2.76
N ASP A 164 -3.54 12.43 -3.99
CA ASP A 164 -2.35 12.33 -4.83
C ASP A 164 -1.40 13.50 -4.50
N GLU A 165 -0.09 13.33 -4.71
CA GLU A 165 0.92 14.35 -4.38
C GLU A 165 0.73 15.63 -5.23
N GLU A 166 0.15 15.52 -6.43
CA GLU A 166 -0.21 16.67 -7.28
C GLU A 166 -1.34 17.54 -6.71
N ASP A 167 -2.25 16.97 -5.92
CA ASP A 167 -3.38 17.71 -5.30
C ASP A 167 -2.97 18.45 -4.01
N ALA A 168 -1.70 18.37 -3.61
CA ALA A 168 -1.21 18.91 -2.35
C ALA A 168 -0.72 20.37 -2.42
N ALA A 169 -0.91 21.05 -3.56
CA ALA A 169 -0.47 22.42 -3.84
C ALA A 169 -1.48 23.51 -3.43
#